data_AF-A0A7L6BIL0-F1
#
_entry.id   AF-A0A7L6BIL0-F1
#
_cell.length_a   1.000
_cell.length_b   1.000
_cell.length_c   1.000
_cell.angle_alpha   90.00
_cell.angle_beta   90.00
_cell.angle_gamma   90.00
#
_symmetry.space_group_name_H-M   'P 1'
#
loop_
_entity.id
_entity.type
_entity.pdbx_description
1 polymer ?
#
loop_
_entity_poly.entity_id
_entity_poly.type
_entity_poly.pdbx_seq_one_letter_code
_entity_poly.pdbx_strand_id
1 'polypeptide(L)'
;MQKSTITLIWTITAVVLILFSSFFIHKENIAPVINIIGCLILVREFTQNFGKGSKKVIFWGYIGIAACLVAVFIDLILLAF
;
A
#
# COMPACT_ATOMS: atom_id res chain seq x y z
N MET A 1 -12.54 7.85 19.13
CA MET A 1 -11.20 7.92 18.52
C MET A 1 -11.22 8.93 17.39
N GLN A 2 -10.20 9.79 17.27
CA GLN A 2 -10.15 10.82 16.25
C GLN A 2 -9.92 10.17 14.88
N LYS A 3 -10.67 10.60 13.84
CA LYS A 3 -10.60 10.03 12.48
C LYS A 3 -9.17 10.02 11.92
N SER A 4 -8.38 11.03 12.28
CA SER A 4 -6.94 11.15 11.94
C SER A 4 -6.07 10.04 12.54
N THR A 5 -6.33 9.65 13.79
CA THR A 5 -5.58 8.57 14.47
C THR A 5 -5.84 7.22 13.80
N ILE A 6 -7.08 6.97 13.36
CA ILE A 6 -7.44 5.72 12.67
C ILE A 6 -6.70 5.62 11.33
N THR A 7 -6.66 6.70 10.54
CA THR A 7 -5.88 6.70 9.29
C THR A 7 -4.40 6.46 9.57
N LEU A 8 -3.79 7.17 10.52
CA LEU A 8 -2.38 6.96 10.86
C LEU A 8 -2.07 5.49 11.19
N ILE A 9 -2.94 4.84 11.96
CA ILE A 9 -2.81 3.41 12.28
C ILE A 9 -2.87 2.58 11.00
N TRP A 10 -3.87 2.78 10.13
CA TRP A 10 -4.00 2.02 8.88
C TRP A 10 -2.84 2.25 7.91
N THR A 11 -2.31 3.47 7.81
CA THR A 11 -1.14 3.77 6.98
C THR A 11 0.10 3.05 7.51
N ILE A 12 0.32 3.06 8.83
CA ILE A 12 1.44 2.34 9.46
C ILE A 12 1.27 0.84 9.24
N THR A 13 0.06 0.30 9.44
CA THR A 13 -0.25 -1.11 9.21
C THR A 13 0.03 -1.53 7.77
N ALA A 14 -0.35 -0.72 6.77
CA ALA A 14 -0.06 -0.98 5.37
C ALA A 14 1.44 -1.02 5.06
N VAL A 15 2.20 -0.05 5.58
CA VAL A 15 3.66 0.00 5.40
C VAL A 15 4.34 -1.22 6.05
N VAL A 16 3.91 -1.58 7.26
CA VAL A 16 4.43 -2.75 7.96
C VAL A 16 4.10 -4.04 7.20
N LEU A 17 2.89 -4.18 6.66
CA LEU A 17 2.49 -5.34 5.84
C LEU A 17 3.35 -5.50 4.58
N ILE A 18 3.63 -4.39 3.87
CA ILE A 18 4.49 -4.40 2.66
C ILE A 18 5.92 -4.81 3.00
N LEU A 19 6.50 -4.20 4.04
CA LEU A 19 7.85 -4.54 4.50
C LEU A 19 7.93 -5.98 4.99
N PHE A 20 6.92 -6.43 5.74
CA PHE A 20 6.87 -7.79 6.29
C PHE A 20 6.70 -8.85 5.19
N SER A 21 5.88 -8.58 4.17
CA SER A 21 5.79 -9.42 2.97
C SER A 21 7.15 -9.58 2.29
N SER A 22 7.86 -8.47 2.08
CA SER A 22 9.14 -8.47 1.37
C SER A 22 10.28 -9.10 2.17
N PHE A 23 10.30 -8.95 3.50
CA PHE A 23 11.41 -9.40 4.34
C PHE A 23 11.19 -10.77 5.01
N PHE A 24 9.97 -11.11 5.39
CA PHE A 24 9.71 -12.20 6.34
C PHE A 24 9.03 -13.41 5.72
N ILE A 25 8.45 -13.27 4.52
CA ILE A 25 7.67 -14.34 3.89
C ILE A 25 8.48 -14.96 2.75
N HIS A 26 9.15 -16.07 3.04
CA HIS A 26 9.85 -16.88 2.03
C HIS A 26 8.91 -17.81 1.23
N LYS A 27 7.61 -17.83 1.53
CA LYS A 27 6.62 -18.58 0.74
C LYS A 27 6.17 -17.76 -0.47
N GLU A 28 6.57 -18.21 -1.65
CA GLU A 28 6.36 -17.58 -2.96
C GLU A 28 4.90 -17.20 -3.24
N ASN A 29 3.92 -17.97 -2.74
CA ASN A 29 2.50 -17.68 -2.99
C ASN A 29 1.84 -16.76 -1.95
N ILE A 30 2.45 -16.56 -0.78
CA ILE A 30 1.84 -15.79 0.34
C ILE A 30 2.36 -14.35 0.37
N ALA A 31 3.65 -14.16 0.05
CA ALA A 31 4.27 -12.85 -0.04
C ALA A 31 3.56 -11.89 -1.02
N PRO A 32 3.26 -12.28 -2.28
CA PRO A 32 2.59 -11.40 -3.24
C PRO A 32 1.17 -11.05 -2.82
N VAL A 33 0.41 -11.99 -2.24
CA VAL A 33 -0.96 -11.72 -1.75
C VAL A 33 -0.95 -10.64 -0.65
N ILE A 34 0.01 -10.73 0.28
CA ILE A 34 0.11 -9.76 1.38
C ILE A 34 0.59 -8.40 0.88
N ASN A 35 1.47 -8.35 -0.12
CA ASN A 35 1.89 -7.10 -0.75
C ASN A 35 0.72 -6.40 -1.45
N ILE A 36 -0.12 -7.17 -2.16
CA ILE A 36 -1.34 -6.66 -2.80
C ILE A 36 -2.29 -6.05 -1.75
N ILE A 37 -2.53 -6.76 -0.65
CA ILE A 37 -3.38 -6.26 0.44
C ILE A 37 -2.80 -4.97 1.04
N GLY A 38 -1.49 -4.93 1.30
CA GLY A 38 -0.81 -3.75 1.83
C GLY A 38 -0.95 -2.54 0.91
N CYS A 39 -0.72 -2.72 -0.40
CA CYS A 39 -0.89 -1.66 -1.39
C CYS A 39 -2.34 -1.18 -1.52
N LEU A 40 -3.33 -2.09 -1.48
CA LEU A 40 -4.74 -1.69 -1.52
C LEU A 40 -5.16 -0.85 -0.32
N ILE A 41 -4.69 -1.19 0.89
CA ILE A 41 -4.95 -0.39 2.09
C ILE A 41 -4.31 0.99 1.94
N LEU A 42 -3.07 1.06 1.45
CA LEU A 42 -2.37 2.33 1.23
C LEU A 42 -3.09 3.20 0.21
N VAL A 43 -3.53 2.65 -0.93
CA VAL A 43 -4.28 3.37 -1.95
C VAL A 43 -5.62 3.87 -1.39
N ARG A 44 -6.30 3.07 -0.57
CA ARG A 44 -7.57 3.44 0.08
C ARG A 44 -7.39 4.60 1.05
N GLU A 45 -6.40 4.52 1.95
CA GLU A 45 -6.12 5.62 2.89
C GLU A 45 -5.70 6.88 2.14
N PHE A 46 -4.94 6.72 1.04
CA PHE A 46 -4.55 7.83 0.20
C PHE A 46 -5.75 8.51 -0.46
N THR A 47 -6.63 7.75 -1.13
CA THR A 47 -7.83 8.30 -1.78
C THR A 47 -8.82 8.93 -0.79
N GLN A 48 -8.93 8.40 0.43
CA GLN A 48 -9.85 8.96 1.44
C GLN A 48 -9.36 10.27 2.06
N ASN A 49 -8.03 10.48 2.14
CA ASN A 49 -7.46 11.65 2.83
C ASN A 49 -6.84 12.70 1.91
N PHE A 50 -6.42 12.36 0.69
CA PHE A 50 -5.77 13.28 -0.23
C PHE A 50 -6.76 14.00 -1.15
N GLY A 51 -7.59 14.86 -0.54
CA GLY A 51 -8.27 15.96 -1.24
C GLY A 51 -7.91 17.35 -0.69
N LYS A 52 -7.11 17.41 0.39
CA LYS A 52 -6.89 18.64 1.18
C LYS A 52 -5.41 18.97 1.48
N GLY A 53 -4.47 18.27 0.83
CA GLY A 53 -3.02 18.46 1.03
C GLY A 53 -2.38 19.50 0.10
N SER A 54 -1.12 19.86 0.35
CA SER A 54 -0.36 20.72 -0.56
C SER A 54 -0.12 20.02 -1.91
N LYS A 55 -0.05 20.78 -3.01
CA LYS A 55 0.19 20.25 -4.37
C LYS A 55 1.38 19.29 -4.45
N LYS A 56 2.44 19.55 -3.68
CA LYS A 56 3.63 18.68 -3.62
C LYS A 56 3.28 17.32 -3.02
N VAL A 57 2.55 17.29 -1.91
CA VAL A 57 2.20 16.04 -1.22
C VAL A 57 1.22 15.20 -2.06
N ILE A 58 0.30 15.85 -2.76
CA ILE A 58 -0.60 15.20 -3.73
C ILE A 58 0.20 14.55 -4.87
N PHE A 59 1.18 15.27 -5.43
CA PHE A 59 2.02 14.75 -6.51
C PHE A 59 2.83 13.51 -6.09
N TRP A 60 3.50 13.56 -4.93
CA TRP A 60 4.20 12.40 -4.37
C TRP A 60 3.27 11.23 -4.06
N GLY A 61 2.04 11.56 -3.67
CA GLY A 61 0.95 10.61 -3.54
C GLY A 61 0.63 9.79 -4.77
N TYR A 62 0.41 10.48 -5.89
CA TYR A 62 0.14 9.83 -7.17
C TYR A 62 1.31 8.95 -7.62
N ILE A 63 2.55 9.38 -7.39
CA ILE A 63 3.73 8.56 -7.65
C ILE A 63 3.72 7.29 -6.79
N GLY A 64 3.38 7.41 -5.50
CA GLY A 64 3.26 6.26 -4.59
C GLY A 64 2.15 5.29 -5.01
N ILE A 65 0.99 5.80 -5.43
CA ILE A 65 -0.12 4.98 -5.95
C ILE A 65 0.32 4.25 -7.23
N ALA A 66 0.98 4.96 -8.15
CA ALA A 66 1.46 4.35 -9.40
C ALA A 66 2.48 3.23 -9.12
N ALA A 67 3.41 3.44 -8.17
CA ALA A 67 4.35 2.42 -7.75
C ALA A 67 3.64 1.21 -7.12
N CYS A 68 2.63 1.43 -6.27
CA CYS A 68 1.84 0.35 -5.70
C CYS A 68 1.05 -0.44 -6.75
N LEU A 69 0.52 0.23 -7.77
CA LEU A 69 -0.15 -0.42 -8.90
C LEU A 69 0.83 -1.33 -9.67
N VAL A 70 2.02 -0.84 -9.97
CA VAL A 70 3.05 -1.64 -10.66
C VAL A 70 3.46 -2.85 -9.81
N ALA A 71 3.65 -2.68 -8.49
CA ALA A 71 3.95 -3.78 -7.59
C ALA A 71 2.83 -4.84 -7.58
N VAL A 72 1.57 -4.41 -7.45
CA VAL A 72 0.39 -5.29 -7.51
C VAL A 72 0.32 -6.05 -8.83
N PHE A 73 0.60 -5.40 -9.95
CA PHE A 73 0.63 -6.05 -11.27
C PHE A 73 1.71 -7.13 -11.36
N ILE A 74 2.91 -6.85 -10.86
CA ILE A 74 4.01 -7.83 -10.82
C ILE A 74 3.63 -9.02 -9.94
N ASP A 75 3.08 -8.76 -8.74
CA ASP A 75 2.65 -9.79 -7.80
C ASP A 75 1.51 -10.66 -8.37
N LEU A 76 0.57 -10.06 -9.11
CA LEU A 76 -0.50 -10.78 -9.80
C LEU A 76 0.03 -11.69 -10.92
N ILE A 77 1.05 -11.24 -11.66
CA ILE A 77 1.71 -12.07 -12.69
C ILE A 77 2.42 -13.25 -12.02
N LEU A 78 3.14 -13.00 -10.91
CA LEU A 78 3.80 -14.04 -10.11
C LEU A 78 2.84 -15.07 -9.51
N LEU A 79 1.62 -14.65 -9.14
CA LEU A 79 0.58 -15.55 -8.63
C LEU A 79 -0.11 -16.36 -9.73
N ALA A 80 -0.11 -15.86 -10.97
CA ALA A 80 -0.82 -16.47 -12.09
C ALA A 80 0.00 -17.52 -12.85
N PHE A 81 1.32 -17.53 -12.67
CA PHE A 81 2.28 -18.45 -13.30
C PHE A 81 2.95 -19.34 -12.26
#